data_AF-A0A8I1BLM0-F1
#
_entry.id   AF-A0A8I1BLM0-F1
#
_cell.length_a   1.000
_cell.length_b   1.000
_cell.length_c   1.000
_cell.angle_alpha   90.00
_cell.angle_beta   90.00
_cell.angle_gamma   90.00
#
_symmetry.space_group_name_H-M   'P 1'
#
loop_
_entity.id
_entity.type
_entity.pdbx_description
1 polymer ?
#
loop_
_entity_poly.entity_id
_entity_poly.type
_entity_poly.pdbx_seq_one_letter_code
_entity_poly.pdbx_strand_id
1 'polypeptide(L)'
;MHIFIKKTDLTYFQLAPVPDDIENYYSLDFPEHLDVNEYIFFLDRDGNIAFKEDNFRYIEIANIEKQERMYEVINKTRIWLGQLQLNIIKESDKKRLEQWLEYAQRLDEVDLSNAPTVNWPQKPE
;
A
#
# COMPACT_ATOMS: atom_id res chain seq x y z
N MET A 1 24.91 -7.48 -10.90
CA MET A 1 24.70 -7.05 -12.30
C MET A 1 24.84 -5.55 -12.40
N HIS A 2 25.42 -5.03 -13.48
CA HIS A 2 25.50 -3.58 -13.71
C HIS A 2 24.26 -3.11 -14.46
N ILE A 3 23.66 -2.02 -14.00
CA ILE A 3 22.52 -1.37 -14.66
C ILE A 3 22.82 0.11 -14.92
N PHE A 4 22.27 0.62 -16.02
CA PHE A 4 22.35 2.02 -16.42
C PHE A 4 20.96 2.63 -16.36
N ILE A 5 20.76 3.66 -15.52
CA ILE A 5 19.46 4.30 -15.30
C ILE A 5 19.48 5.70 -15.90
N LYS A 6 18.52 6.03 -16.75
CA LYS A 6 18.56 7.29 -17.51
C LYS A 6 18.29 8.48 -16.61
N LYS A 7 19.14 9.52 -16.65
CA LYS A 7 19.02 10.71 -15.78
C LYS A 7 17.71 11.47 -15.98
N THR A 8 17.13 11.43 -17.18
CA THR A 8 15.87 12.11 -17.52
C THR A 8 14.62 11.31 -17.14
N ASP A 9 14.77 9.99 -16.92
CA ASP A 9 13.67 9.08 -16.62
C ASP A 9 14.21 7.90 -15.80
N LEU A 10 14.02 7.97 -14.49
CA LEU A 10 14.53 6.96 -13.55
C LEU A 10 13.75 5.63 -13.61
N THR A 11 12.66 5.56 -14.38
CA THR A 11 11.94 4.30 -14.63
C THR A 11 12.58 3.50 -15.77
N TYR A 12 13.41 4.15 -16.59
CA TYR A 12 14.11 3.52 -17.68
C TYR A 12 15.51 3.06 -17.24
N PHE A 13 15.73 1.75 -17.28
CA PHE A 13 17.03 1.15 -17.07
C PHE A 13 17.45 0.24 -18.24
N GLN A 14 18.75 0.09 -18.42
CA GLN A 14 19.36 -0.76 -19.43
C GLN A 14 20.43 -1.64 -18.78
N LEU A 15 20.41 -2.93 -19.09
CA LEU A 15 21.37 -3.93 -18.60
C LEU A 15 22.53 -4.14 -19.60
N ALA A 16 22.18 -4.32 -20.87
CA ALA A 16 23.11 -4.51 -21.97
C ALA A 16 22.44 -4.14 -23.31
N PRO A 17 23.20 -3.65 -24.32
CA PRO A 17 24.62 -3.27 -24.25
C PRO A 17 24.87 -2.06 -23.33
N VAL A 18 26.11 -1.64 -23.13
CA VAL A 18 26.39 -0.37 -22.42
C VAL A 18 25.93 0.79 -23.30
N PRO A 19 25.18 1.79 -22.79
CA PRO A 19 24.77 2.95 -23.58
C PRO A 19 25.97 3.73 -24.14
N ASP A 20 25.89 4.16 -25.40
CA ASP A 20 26.93 4.98 -26.04
C ASP A 20 27.05 6.38 -25.39
N ASP A 21 25.95 6.91 -24.86
CA ASP A 21 25.85 8.19 -24.18
C ASP A 21 25.80 8.04 -22.66
N ILE A 22 26.72 7.23 -22.11
CA ILE A 22 26.77 6.85 -20.69
C ILE A 22 26.75 8.04 -19.70
N GLU A 23 27.20 9.22 -20.13
CA GLU A 23 27.14 10.47 -19.36
C GLU A 23 25.70 10.90 -18.98
N ASN A 24 24.70 10.45 -19.74
CA ASN A 24 23.28 10.68 -19.48
C ASN A 24 22.64 9.62 -18.56
N TYR A 25 23.44 8.70 -18.03
CA TYR A 25 22.98 7.61 -17.17
C TYR A 25 23.65 7.69 -15.78
N TYR A 26 22.93 7.19 -14.78
CA TYR A 26 23.52 6.71 -13.55
C TYR A 26 23.97 5.27 -13.74
N SER A 27 25.11 4.90 -13.16
CA SER A 27 25.56 3.51 -13.10
C SER A 27 25.34 3.00 -11.68
N LEU A 28 24.74 1.82 -11.55
CA LEU A 28 24.47 1.18 -10.28
C LEU A 28 24.81 -0.31 -10.35
N ASP A 29 25.46 -0.79 -9.29
CA ASP A 29 25.72 -2.21 -9.06
C ASP A 29 24.50 -2.81 -8.36
N PHE A 30 23.63 -3.46 -9.14
CA PHE A 30 22.40 -4.04 -8.63
C PHE A 30 22.61 -5.52 -8.22
N PRO A 31 22.07 -5.97 -7.07
CA PRO A 31 22.22 -7.35 -6.61
C PRO A 31 21.64 -8.37 -7.58
N GLU A 32 22.40 -9.42 -7.93
CA GLU A 32 22.00 -10.40 -8.95
C GLU A 32 20.85 -11.32 -8.56
N HIS A 33 20.58 -11.45 -7.27
CA HIS A 33 19.50 -12.29 -6.75
C HIS A 33 18.14 -11.59 -6.73
N LEU A 34 18.11 -10.29 -7.02
CA LEU A 34 16.89 -9.49 -7.06
C LEU A 34 16.44 -9.30 -8.51
N ASP A 35 15.12 -9.31 -8.72
CA ASP A 35 14.56 -8.89 -10.01
C ASP A 35 14.49 -7.36 -10.03
N VAL A 36 15.27 -6.75 -10.91
CA VAL A 36 15.31 -5.29 -11.09
C VAL A 36 13.95 -4.68 -11.42
N ASN A 37 13.02 -5.45 -12.01
CA ASN A 37 11.67 -5.01 -12.32
C ASN A 37 10.76 -4.88 -11.09
N GLU A 38 11.15 -5.46 -9.96
CA GLU A 38 10.43 -5.32 -8.69
C GLU A 38 10.88 -4.08 -7.90
N TYR A 39 11.67 -3.19 -8.50
CA TYR A 39 12.25 -2.03 -7.80
C TYR A 39 12.07 -0.74 -8.60
N ILE A 40 11.89 0.36 -7.87
CA ILE A 40 11.93 1.70 -8.43
C ILE A 40 13.22 2.42 -8.02
N PHE A 41 13.75 3.23 -8.93
CA PHE A 41 14.95 4.03 -8.71
C PHE A 41 14.58 5.49 -8.45
N PHE A 42 15.30 6.12 -7.54
CA PHE A 42 15.10 7.52 -7.16
C PHE A 42 16.42 8.16 -6.71
N LEU A 43 16.47 9.49 -6.68
CA LEU A 43 17.62 10.19 -6.11
C LEU A 43 17.40 10.42 -4.61
N ASP A 44 18.41 10.09 -3.81
CA ASP A 44 18.42 10.43 -2.39
C ASP A 44 18.66 11.94 -2.16
N ARG A 45 18.76 12.35 -0.90
CA ARG A 45 18.99 13.76 -0.54
C ARG A 45 20.34 14.30 -1.00
N ASP A 46 21.29 13.40 -1.23
CA ASP A 46 22.66 13.71 -1.63
C ASP A 46 22.84 13.64 -3.17
N GLY A 47 21.77 13.29 -3.90
CA GLY A 47 21.75 13.19 -5.35
C GLY A 47 22.29 11.87 -5.90
N ASN A 48 22.47 10.85 -5.04
CA ASN A 48 22.89 9.52 -5.47
C ASN A 48 21.67 8.67 -5.86
N ILE A 49 21.89 7.72 -6.77
CA ILE A 49 20.87 6.76 -7.16
C ILE A 49 20.64 5.74 -6.03
N ALA A 50 19.41 5.67 -5.58
CA ALA A 50 18.91 4.71 -4.60
C ALA A 50 17.74 3.91 -5.21
N PHE A 51 17.41 2.78 -4.61
CA PHE A 51 16.31 1.93 -5.06
C PHE A 51 15.52 1.39 -3.88
N LYS A 52 14.23 1.11 -4.11
CA LYS A 52 13.35 0.43 -3.16
C LYS A 52 12.37 -0.46 -3.90
N GLU A 53 11.89 -1.50 -3.22
CA GLU A 53 10.92 -2.44 -3.80
C GLU A 53 9.64 -1.69 -4.23
N ASP A 54 9.14 -2.02 -5.41
CA ASP A 54 7.91 -1.50 -5.98
C ASP A 54 6.71 -2.18 -5.32
N ASN A 55 6.40 -1.72 -4.11
CA ASN A 55 5.26 -2.23 -3.35
C ASN A 55 3.92 -1.74 -3.90
N PHE A 56 3.88 -0.98 -5.00
CA PHE A 56 2.65 -0.38 -5.54
C PHE A 56 1.55 -1.44 -5.76
N ARG A 57 1.90 -2.58 -6.37
CA ARG A 57 0.95 -3.68 -6.58
C ARG A 57 0.39 -4.24 -5.27
N TYR A 58 1.23 -4.38 -4.25
CA TYR A 58 0.80 -4.89 -2.94
C TYR A 58 -0.04 -3.86 -2.18
N ILE A 59 0.29 -2.57 -2.31
CA ILE A 59 -0.51 -1.46 -1.78
C ILE A 59 -1.89 -1.44 -2.43
N GLU A 60 -2.00 -1.67 -3.73
CA GLU A 60 -3.28 -1.73 -4.43
C GLU A 60 -4.13 -2.92 -3.97
N ILE A 61 -3.53 -4.11 -3.86
CA ILE A 61 -4.20 -5.29 -3.30
C ILE A 61 -4.69 -5.04 -1.87
N ALA A 62 -3.84 -4.46 -1.03
CA ALA A 62 -4.21 -4.16 0.35
C ALA A 62 -5.29 -3.07 0.45
N ASN A 63 -5.30 -2.10 -0.49
CA ASN A 63 -6.39 -1.13 -0.60
C ASN A 63 -7.71 -1.80 -0.94
N ILE A 64 -7.72 -2.73 -1.90
CA ILE A 64 -8.93 -3.50 -2.24
C ILE A 64 -9.44 -4.24 -1.00
N GLU A 65 -8.57 -4.94 -0.27
CA GLU A 65 -8.96 -5.64 0.95
C GLU A 65 -9.51 -4.67 2.04
N LYS A 66 -8.90 -3.49 2.21
CA LYS A 66 -9.41 -2.44 3.11
C LYS A 66 -10.82 -2.00 2.72
N GLN A 67 -11.09 -1.82 1.42
CA GLN A 67 -12.42 -1.48 0.92
C GLN A 67 -13.44 -2.61 1.15
N GLU A 68 -13.07 -3.86 0.93
CA GLU A 68 -13.93 -5.02 1.22
C GLU A 68 -14.29 -5.10 2.71
N ARG A 69 -13.31 -4.89 3.59
CA ARG A 69 -13.51 -4.85 5.04
C ARG A 69 -14.41 -3.68 5.45
N MET A 70 -14.25 -2.51 4.84
CA MET A 70 -15.12 -1.36 5.09
C MET A 70 -16.56 -1.63 4.60
N TYR A 71 -16.71 -2.27 3.45
CA TYR A 71 -18.01 -2.68 2.92
C TYR A 71 -18.72 -3.67 3.85
N GLU A 72 -17.98 -4.60 4.46
CA GLU A 72 -18.53 -5.48 5.50
C GLU A 72 -19.07 -4.69 6.70
N VAL A 73 -18.34 -3.70 7.21
CA VAL A 73 -18.82 -2.84 8.32
C VAL A 73 -20.14 -2.18 7.95
N ILE A 74 -20.22 -1.57 6.77
CA ILE A 74 -21.44 -0.91 6.29
C ILE A 74 -22.61 -1.89 6.27
N ASN A 75 -22.41 -3.08 5.72
CA ASN A 75 -23.46 -4.09 5.63
C ASN A 75 -23.92 -4.62 7.01
N LYS A 76 -22.98 -4.86 7.92
CA LYS A 76 -23.27 -5.35 9.29
C LYS A 76 -24.03 -4.31 10.11
N THR A 77 -23.65 -3.05 9.98
CA THR A 77 -24.18 -1.95 10.83
C THR A 77 -25.45 -1.29 10.31
N ARG A 78 -25.79 -1.48 9.02
CA ARG A 78 -26.92 -0.77 8.36
C ARG A 78 -28.24 -0.84 9.12
N ILE A 79 -28.62 -2.01 9.63
CA ILE A 79 -29.88 -2.18 10.37
C ILE A 79 -29.84 -1.42 11.70
N TRP A 80 -28.74 -1.53 12.44
CA TRP A 80 -28.57 -0.84 13.72
C TRP A 80 -28.56 0.68 13.55
N LEU A 81 -27.90 1.20 12.50
CA LEU A 81 -27.94 2.64 12.18
C LEU A 81 -29.37 3.12 11.92
N GLY A 82 -30.18 2.34 11.18
CA GLY A 82 -31.60 2.65 10.97
C GLY A 82 -32.41 2.62 12.27
N GLN A 83 -32.17 1.63 13.13
CA GLN A 83 -32.82 1.56 14.45
C GLN A 83 -32.41 2.73 15.36
N LEU A 84 -31.14 3.14 15.32
CA LEU A 84 -30.63 4.28 16.07
C LEU A 84 -31.29 5.58 15.61
N GLN A 85 -31.39 5.80 14.29
CA GLN A 85 -32.06 6.98 13.72
C GLN A 85 -33.54 7.08 14.14
N LEU A 86 -34.21 5.94 14.29
CA LEU A 86 -35.60 5.87 14.73
C LEU A 86 -35.77 5.87 16.26
N ASN A 87 -34.68 5.91 17.03
CA ASN A 87 -34.66 5.75 18.50
C ASN A 87 -35.32 4.44 19.00
N ILE A 88 -35.20 3.36 18.23
CA ILE A 88 -35.75 2.02 18.58
C ILE A 88 -34.67 0.95 18.81
N ILE A 89 -33.40 1.34 18.74
CA ILE A 89 -32.27 0.40 18.91
C ILE A 89 -32.23 -0.18 20.32
N LYS A 90 -31.94 -1.47 20.42
CA LYS A 90 -31.73 -2.16 21.71
C LYS A 90 -30.33 -1.85 22.23
N GLU A 91 -30.16 -1.80 23.55
CA GLU A 91 -28.86 -1.53 24.18
C GLU A 91 -27.76 -2.52 23.72
N SER A 92 -28.11 -3.80 23.55
CA SER A 92 -27.19 -4.83 23.01
C SER A 92 -26.76 -4.56 21.57
N ASP A 93 -27.69 -4.08 20.73
CA ASP A 93 -27.42 -3.77 19.32
C ASP A 93 -26.59 -2.49 19.22
N LYS A 94 -26.83 -1.52 20.10
CA LYS A 94 -26.05 -0.30 20.22
C LYS A 94 -24.59 -0.59 20.57
N LYS A 95 -24.33 -1.46 21.54
CA LYS A 95 -22.96 -1.88 21.90
C LYS A 95 -22.22 -2.54 20.73
N ARG A 96 -22.91 -3.39 19.96
CA ARG A 96 -22.34 -3.99 18.75
C ARG A 96 -22.05 -2.93 17.69
N LEU A 97 -22.97 -1.99 17.47
CA LEU A 97 -22.76 -0.86 16.56
C LEU A 97 -21.51 -0.06 16.94
N GLU A 98 -21.33 0.27 18.22
CA GLU A 98 -20.13 0.97 18.72
C GLU A 98 -18.85 0.19 18.42
N GLN A 99 -18.81 -1.13 18.68
CA GLN A 99 -17.65 -1.98 18.39
C GLN A 99 -17.32 -2.04 16.89
N TRP A 100 -18.33 -2.15 16.02
CA TRP A 100 -18.15 -2.18 14.57
C TRP A 100 -17.68 -0.83 14.02
N LEU A 101 -18.13 0.30 14.59
CA LEU A 101 -17.66 1.63 14.21
C LEU A 101 -16.23 1.90 14.70
N GLU A 102 -15.86 1.42 15.89
CA GLU A 102 -14.46 1.47 16.36
C GLU A 102 -13.54 0.64 15.46
N TYR A 103 -13.99 -0.54 15.03
CA TYR A 103 -13.27 -1.34 14.04
C TYR A 103 -13.08 -0.60 12.70
N ALA A 104 -14.10 0.10 12.20
CA ALA A 104 -13.97 0.92 11.00
C ALA A 104 -12.96 2.06 11.16
N GLN A 105 -12.92 2.72 12.31
CA GLN A 105 -11.92 3.76 12.59
C GLN A 105 -10.51 3.19 12.56
N ARG A 106 -10.28 2.06 13.25
CA ARG A 106 -8.99 1.37 13.24
C ARG A 106 -8.60 0.89 11.84
N LEU A 107 -9.56 0.42 11.04
CA LEU A 107 -9.32 0.05 9.64
C LEU A 107 -8.87 1.25 8.81
N ASP A 108 -9.52 2.40 8.98
CA ASP A 108 -9.20 3.63 8.24
C ASP A 108 -7.79 4.13 8.56
N GLU A 109 -7.33 3.92 9.79
CA GLU A 109 -5.98 4.25 10.25
C GLU A 109 -4.88 3.28 9.79
N VAL A 110 -5.23 2.12 9.19
CA VAL A 110 -4.22 1.15 8.72
C VAL A 110 -3.38 1.78 7.61
N ASP A 111 -2.08 1.88 7.86
CA ASP A 111 -1.06 2.24 6.87
C ASP A 111 -0.73 1.06 5.96
N LEU A 112 -0.85 1.28 4.66
CA LEU A 112 -0.63 0.28 3.62
C LEU A 112 0.75 0.39 2.97
N SER A 113 1.56 1.40 3.32
CA SER A 113 2.88 1.65 2.73
C SER A 113 3.86 0.48 2.92
N ASN A 114 3.62 -0.37 3.93
CA ASN A 114 4.40 -1.55 4.27
C ASN A 114 3.83 -2.86 3.69
N ALA A 115 2.85 -2.78 2.77
CA ALA A 115 2.37 -3.95 2.05
C ALA A 115 3.56 -4.70 1.38
N PRO A 116 3.58 -6.04 1.36
CA PRO A 116 2.44 -6.95 1.57
C PRO A 116 2.09 -7.25 3.03
N THR A 117 2.92 -6.83 3.99
CA THR A 117 2.69 -7.16 5.41
C THR A 117 1.76 -6.13 6.06
N VAL A 118 0.46 -6.42 6.09
CA VAL A 118 -0.56 -5.53 6.67
C VAL A 118 -1.16 -6.13 7.94
N ASN A 119 -1.09 -5.38 9.05
CA ASN A 119 -1.67 -5.78 10.33
C ASN A 119 -3.13 -5.32 10.41
N TRP A 120 -4.06 -6.19 9.99
CA TRP A 120 -5.48 -5.88 10.06
C TRP A 120 -6.01 -5.89 11.50
N PRO A 121 -6.84 -4.92 11.91
CA PRO A 121 -7.51 -4.97 13.20
C PRO A 121 -8.41 -6.21 13.29
N GLN A 122 -8.61 -6.70 14.51
CA GLN A 122 -9.51 -7.82 14.76
C GLN A 122 -10.96 -7.40 14.56
N LYS A 123 -11.72 -8.21 13.81
CA LYS A 123 -13.15 -8.01 13.63
C LYS A 123 -13.91 -8.24 14.94
N PRO A 124 -14.90 -7.40 15.27
CA PRO A 124 -15.82 -7.67 16.37
C PRO A 124 -16.81 -8.79 16.02
N GLU A 125 -17.46 -9.35 17.04
CA GLU A 125 -18.47 -10.41 16.90
C GLU A 125 -19.85 -9.92 16.40
#